data_AF-X1QSC5-F1
#
_entry.id   AF-X1QSC5-F1
#
_cell.length_a   1.000
_cell.length_b   1.000
_cell.length_c   1.000
_cell.angle_alpha   90.00
_cell.angle_beta   90.00
_cell.angle_gamma   90.00
#
_symmetry.space_group_name_H-M   'P 1'
#
loop_
_entity.id
_entity.type
_entity.pdbx_description
1 polymer ?
#
loop_
_entity_poly.entity_id
_entity_poly.type
_entity_poly.pdbx_seq_one_letter_code
_entity_poly.pdbx_strand_id
1 'polypeptide(L)'
;QGGTTQFNEKVAKIVKHTDYVEVINNKGESYSSKLLILATGSRGFDLQKSLGFEVPDSFMGIYTNTYADESLLDDNFNFQYMFHLNPNISPNGPFFFNVGKGRISTGYLGNKESPDQLKEKLVRILRNYKKIQPFMNGLKWDGKFTTGGISKHPISAMTKDRVIVLGEAAGVVTAFFYEGLLGGLASADIAAKLIKPLLENNSNFSRPELITYDQEIARILLNGYFRNGVACELLFYSNDTSAKTLWTTYTNLLNTNKTVRKYVYEAHTIQDLWNYDTDRDRYVGERLFGALPGLQKLTLWPKFLKAMSK
;
A
#
# COMPACT_ATOMS: atom_id res chain seq x y z
N GLN A 1 27.34 -0.28 -15.25
CA GLN A 1 27.50 -1.71 -14.88
C GLN A 1 27.09 -1.85 -13.42
N GLY A 2 26.36 -2.85 -12.95
CA GLY A 2 26.04 -4.16 -13.51
C GLY A 2 25.76 -5.08 -12.32
N GLY A 3 24.60 -4.93 -11.69
CA GLY A 3 24.21 -5.79 -10.57
C GLY A 3 24.11 -7.24 -11.03
N THR A 4 24.60 -8.17 -10.22
CA THR A 4 24.37 -9.61 -10.45
C THR A 4 23.01 -9.98 -9.90
N THR A 5 22.21 -10.71 -10.67
CA THR A 5 20.90 -11.20 -10.23
C THR A 5 20.91 -12.72 -10.24
N GLN A 6 20.49 -13.32 -9.12
CA GLN A 6 20.27 -14.76 -9.01
C GLN A 6 18.77 -15.03 -8.95
N PHE A 7 18.26 -15.79 -9.91
CA PHE A 7 16.86 -16.19 -9.97
C PHE A 7 16.67 -17.61 -9.44
N ASN A 8 15.44 -17.95 -9.04
CA ASN A 8 15.08 -19.26 -8.49
C ASN A 8 15.84 -19.62 -7.20
N GLU A 9 16.18 -18.60 -6.41
CA GLU A 9 16.83 -18.73 -5.11
C GLU A 9 15.99 -18.04 -4.03
N LYS A 10 15.93 -18.68 -2.87
CA LYS A 10 15.30 -18.13 -1.68
C LYS A 10 16.34 -18.01 -0.59
N VAL A 11 16.47 -16.83 0.01
CA VAL A 11 17.29 -16.66 1.21
C VAL A 11 16.68 -17.49 2.34
N ALA A 12 17.47 -18.43 2.86
CA ALA A 12 17.07 -19.33 3.94
C ALA A 12 17.55 -18.82 5.30
N LYS A 13 18.73 -18.21 5.36
CA LYS A 13 19.34 -17.73 6.61
C LYS A 13 20.21 -16.50 6.34
N ILE A 14 20.28 -15.61 7.32
CA ILE A 14 21.25 -14.51 7.36
C ILE A 14 22.04 -14.64 8.66
N VAL A 15 23.36 -14.49 8.57
CA VAL A 15 24.27 -14.45 9.72
C VAL A 15 24.96 -13.09 9.73
N LYS A 16 24.94 -12.42 10.88
CA LYS A 16 25.66 -11.16 11.07
C LYS A 16 27.01 -11.44 11.68
N HIS A 17 28.06 -10.97 11.02
CA HIS A 17 29.42 -10.94 11.52
C HIS A 17 29.80 -9.50 11.87
N THR A 18 30.95 -9.29 12.52
CA THR A 18 31.40 -7.96 12.94
C THR A 18 31.64 -7.03 11.74
N ASP A 19 32.18 -7.59 10.66
CA ASP A 19 32.69 -6.87 9.49
C ASP A 19 31.87 -7.09 8.20
N TYR A 20 30.97 -8.08 8.17
CA TYR A 20 30.09 -8.36 7.03
C TYR A 20 28.77 -9.04 7.44
N VAL A 21 27.87 -9.17 6.47
CA VAL A 21 26.64 -9.95 6.55
C VAL A 21 26.75 -11.11 5.57
N GLU A 22 26.44 -12.31 6.04
CA GLU A 22 26.40 -13.53 5.25
C GLU A 22 24.96 -13.91 4.94
N VAL A 23 24.67 -14.18 3.67
CA VAL A 23 23.35 -14.57 3.16
C VAL A 23 23.47 -15.98 2.61
N ILE A 24 22.71 -16.91 3.19
CA ILE A 24 22.71 -18.32 2.77
C ILE A 24 21.38 -18.63 2.10
N ASN A 25 21.42 -19.12 0.86
CA ASN A 25 20.23 -19.49 0.11
C ASN A 25 19.74 -20.91 0.44
N ASN A 26 18.60 -21.30 -0.13
CA ASN A 26 17.99 -22.61 0.05
C ASN A 26 18.75 -23.78 -0.60
N LYS A 27 19.82 -23.49 -1.36
CA LYS A 27 20.74 -24.49 -1.93
C LYS A 27 22.00 -24.67 -1.07
N GLY A 28 22.17 -23.86 -0.02
CA GLY A 28 23.36 -23.86 0.83
C GLY A 28 24.50 -23.00 0.31
N GLU A 29 24.30 -22.24 -0.78
CA GLU A 29 25.28 -21.28 -1.27
C GLU A 29 25.31 -20.05 -0.36
N SER A 30 26.52 -19.53 -0.13
CA SER A 30 26.76 -18.40 0.78
C SER A 30 27.31 -17.19 0.02
N TYR A 31 26.77 -16.02 0.35
CA TYR A 31 27.16 -14.73 -0.21
C TYR A 31 27.47 -13.75 0.93
N SER A 32 28.62 -13.07 0.85
CA SER A 32 29.01 -12.07 1.84
C SER A 32 28.88 -10.65 1.28
N SER A 33 28.37 -9.71 2.09
CA SER A 33 28.26 -8.30 1.74
C SER A 33 28.52 -7.40 2.95
N LYS A 34 28.97 -6.16 2.71
CA LYS A 34 29.12 -5.13 3.77
C LYS A 34 27.78 -4.60 4.27
N LEU A 35 26.78 -4.57 3.39
CA LEU A 35 25.43 -4.06 3.63
C LEU A 35 24.40 -5.01 3.00
N LEU A 36 23.35 -5.30 3.75
CA LEU A 36 22.19 -6.04 3.29
C LEU A 36 20.97 -5.13 3.18
N ILE A 37 20.21 -5.25 2.10
CA ILE A 37 18.93 -4.55 1.92
C ILE A 37 17.82 -5.60 1.85
N LEU A 38 16.85 -5.51 2.77
CA LEU A 38 15.64 -6.32 2.76
C LEU A 38 14.56 -5.61 1.95
N ALA A 39 14.36 -6.07 0.72
CA ALA A 39 13.26 -5.67 -0.18
C ALA A 39 12.32 -6.86 -0.46
N THR A 40 12.01 -7.63 0.58
CA THR A 40 11.39 -8.97 0.48
C THR A 40 9.85 -8.96 0.46
N GLY A 41 9.24 -7.79 0.62
CA GLY A 41 7.81 -7.62 0.84
C GLY A 41 7.28 -8.44 2.03
N SER A 42 5.97 -8.70 2.06
CA SER A 42 5.33 -9.51 3.10
C SER A 42 5.83 -10.96 3.20
N ARG A 43 6.49 -11.47 2.15
CA ARG A 43 6.96 -12.87 2.09
C ARG A 43 8.26 -13.12 2.86
N GLY A 44 8.98 -12.07 3.26
CA GLY A 44 10.26 -12.18 3.97
C GLY A 44 10.21 -11.88 5.47
N PHE A 45 9.03 -11.87 6.07
CA PHE A 45 8.86 -11.44 7.46
C PHE A 45 9.60 -12.29 8.49
N ASP A 46 9.68 -13.60 8.31
CA ASP A 46 10.43 -14.46 9.24
C ASP A 46 11.93 -14.13 9.20
N LEU A 47 12.45 -13.85 7.99
CA LEU A 47 13.82 -13.43 7.79
C LEU A 47 14.09 -12.06 8.44
N GLN A 48 13.19 -11.09 8.24
CA GLN A 48 13.26 -9.77 8.85
C GLN A 48 13.23 -9.85 10.39
N LYS A 49 12.34 -10.66 10.97
CA LYS A 49 12.27 -10.90 12.42
C LYS A 49 13.54 -11.55 12.97
N SER A 50 14.17 -12.46 12.23
CA SER A 50 15.43 -13.10 12.64
C SER A 50 16.58 -12.10 12.80
N LEU A 51 16.50 -10.95 12.13
CA LEU A 51 17.42 -9.81 12.27
C LEU A 51 16.99 -8.82 13.37
N GLY A 52 15.89 -9.14 14.06
CA GLY A 52 15.29 -8.40 15.17
C GLY A 52 14.51 -7.16 14.74
N PHE A 53 14.12 -7.04 13.48
CA PHE A 53 13.21 -5.98 13.05
C PHE A 53 11.77 -6.36 13.42
N GLU A 54 10.94 -5.34 13.65
CA GLU A 54 9.49 -5.48 13.64
C GLU A 54 9.03 -5.88 12.23
N VAL A 55 7.77 -6.30 12.11
CA VAL A 55 7.12 -6.45 10.80
C VAL A 55 5.84 -5.62 10.79
N PRO A 56 5.49 -5.01 9.65
CA PRO A 56 4.27 -4.24 9.52
C PRO A 56 3.03 -5.15 9.57
N ASP A 57 1.87 -4.56 9.79
CA ASP A 57 0.59 -5.27 9.69
C ASP A 57 0.42 -5.81 8.26
N SER A 58 -0.14 -7.01 8.13
CA SER A 58 -0.34 -7.66 6.83
C SER A 58 -1.72 -8.28 6.69
N PHE A 59 -2.30 -8.11 5.51
CA PHE A 59 -3.64 -8.57 5.17
C PHE A 59 -3.58 -9.39 3.89
N MET A 60 -4.32 -10.50 3.85
CA MET A 60 -4.38 -11.34 2.65
C MET A 60 -5.32 -10.72 1.63
N GLY A 61 -4.80 -10.28 0.49
CA GLY A 61 -5.59 -9.90 -0.68
C GLY A 61 -5.90 -11.09 -1.57
N ILE A 62 -6.99 -11.01 -2.32
CA ILE A 62 -7.30 -11.91 -3.43
C ILE A 62 -7.65 -11.10 -4.66
N TYR A 63 -7.17 -11.53 -5.83
CA TYR A 63 -7.63 -11.01 -7.11
C TYR A 63 -7.70 -12.09 -8.19
N THR A 64 -8.39 -11.77 -9.27
CA THR A 64 -8.45 -12.56 -10.50
C THR A 64 -8.36 -11.63 -11.71
N ASN A 65 -7.95 -12.17 -12.86
CA ASN A 65 -8.01 -11.46 -14.13
C ASN A 65 -9.16 -12.01 -14.97
N THR A 66 -9.83 -11.11 -15.69
CA THR A 66 -10.80 -11.43 -16.73
C THR A 66 -10.31 -10.81 -18.03
N TYR A 67 -10.57 -11.49 -19.14
CA TYR A 67 -10.19 -11.03 -20.47
C TYR A 67 -11.44 -10.88 -21.33
N ALA A 68 -11.48 -9.82 -22.12
CA ALA A 68 -12.57 -9.48 -23.03
C ALA A 68 -12.05 -8.58 -24.15
N ASP A 69 -12.81 -8.51 -25.24
CA ASP A 69 -12.53 -7.58 -26.33
C ASP A 69 -12.65 -6.13 -25.84
N GLU A 70 -11.82 -5.24 -26.39
CA GLU A 70 -11.77 -3.83 -25.95
C GLU A 70 -13.12 -3.13 -26.10
N SER A 71 -13.88 -3.41 -27.16
CA SER A 71 -15.23 -2.85 -27.33
C SER A 71 -16.18 -3.24 -26.22
N LEU A 72 -16.15 -4.50 -25.76
CA LEU A 72 -16.97 -4.95 -24.64
C LEU A 72 -16.53 -4.30 -23.32
N LEU A 73 -15.23 -4.07 -23.15
CA LEU A 73 -14.71 -3.35 -21.98
C LEU A 73 -15.16 -1.89 -21.98
N ASP A 74 -15.11 -1.21 -23.13
CA ASP A 74 -15.55 0.18 -23.27
C ASP A 74 -17.06 0.34 -23.06
N ASP A 75 -17.85 -0.64 -23.54
CA ASP A 75 -19.30 -0.69 -23.32
C ASP A 75 -19.66 -0.89 -21.84
N ASN A 76 -18.93 -1.77 -21.15
CA ASN A 76 -19.20 -2.10 -19.75
C ASN A 76 -18.61 -1.07 -18.77
N PHE A 77 -17.49 -0.42 -19.10
CA PHE A 77 -16.73 0.41 -18.16
C PHE A 77 -16.45 1.80 -18.73
N ASN A 78 -17.02 2.83 -18.10
CA ASN A 78 -16.69 4.24 -18.38
C ASN A 78 -15.59 4.78 -17.44
N PHE A 79 -14.83 3.90 -16.80
CA PHE A 79 -13.74 4.22 -15.89
C PHE A 79 -12.61 3.20 -15.99
N GLN A 80 -11.40 3.61 -15.65
CA GLN A 80 -10.23 2.72 -15.59
C GLN A 80 -10.07 2.07 -14.21
N TYR A 81 -10.59 2.71 -13.17
CA TYR A 81 -10.48 2.23 -11.80
C TYR A 81 -11.76 2.46 -11.01
N MET A 82 -12.17 1.45 -10.25
CA MET A 82 -13.25 1.56 -9.28
C MET A 82 -12.72 1.20 -7.89
N PHE A 83 -13.03 2.06 -6.93
CA PHE A 83 -12.76 1.84 -5.51
C PHE A 83 -14.10 1.70 -4.76
N HIS A 84 -14.50 0.47 -4.45
CA HIS A 84 -15.80 0.18 -3.86
C HIS A 84 -15.69 -0.19 -2.37
N LEU A 85 -16.09 0.74 -1.51
CA LEU A 85 -16.16 0.52 -0.07
C LEU A 85 -17.46 -0.16 0.34
N ASN A 86 -17.34 -1.35 0.93
CA ASN A 86 -18.46 -2.07 1.50
C ASN A 86 -17.97 -2.99 2.64
N PRO A 87 -18.30 -2.72 3.91
CA PRO A 87 -17.81 -3.51 5.04
C PRO A 87 -18.27 -4.97 5.02
N ASN A 88 -19.37 -5.29 4.32
CA ASN A 88 -19.82 -6.67 4.13
C ASN A 88 -18.96 -7.43 3.09
N ILE A 89 -18.23 -6.72 2.23
CA ILE A 89 -17.21 -7.30 1.35
C ILE A 89 -15.88 -7.32 2.09
N SER A 90 -15.41 -6.17 2.56
CA SER A 90 -14.21 -6.08 3.37
C SER A 90 -14.27 -4.90 4.33
N PRO A 91 -13.97 -5.11 5.63
CA PRO A 91 -13.79 -4.02 6.57
C PRO A 91 -12.41 -3.36 6.44
N ASN A 92 -11.46 -4.02 5.75
CA ASN A 92 -10.06 -3.60 5.72
C ASN A 92 -9.70 -2.86 4.44
N GLY A 93 -10.45 -3.03 3.35
CA GLY A 93 -10.05 -2.48 2.06
C GLY A 93 -11.19 -2.41 1.05
N PRO A 94 -10.92 -1.90 -0.16
CA PRO A 94 -11.92 -1.83 -1.21
C PRO A 94 -12.14 -3.21 -1.83
N PHE A 95 -13.32 -3.40 -2.41
CA PHE A 95 -13.45 -4.20 -3.63
C PHE A 95 -13.08 -3.30 -4.82
N PHE A 96 -12.28 -3.79 -5.77
CA PHE A 96 -11.78 -2.96 -6.86
C PHE A 96 -12.01 -3.55 -8.25
N PHE A 97 -12.07 -2.67 -9.24
CA PHE A 97 -11.79 -2.97 -10.64
C PHE A 97 -10.61 -2.14 -11.10
N ASN A 98 -9.67 -2.76 -11.81
CA ASN A 98 -8.65 -2.10 -12.60
C ASN A 98 -8.81 -2.58 -14.04
N VAL A 99 -9.29 -1.69 -14.90
CA VAL A 99 -9.62 -1.94 -16.30
C VAL A 99 -8.42 -1.49 -17.14
N GLY A 100 -7.81 -2.43 -17.84
CA GLY A 100 -6.76 -2.19 -18.81
C GLY A 100 -7.15 -2.70 -20.19
N LYS A 101 -6.23 -2.60 -21.14
CA LYS A 101 -6.42 -3.08 -22.51
C LYS A 101 -6.64 -4.60 -22.51
N GLY A 102 -7.83 -5.02 -22.97
CA GLY A 102 -8.24 -6.43 -23.07
C GLY A 102 -8.30 -7.20 -21.75
N ARG A 103 -8.22 -6.52 -20.60
CA ARG A 103 -8.11 -7.18 -19.28
C ARG A 103 -8.73 -6.36 -18.17
N ILE A 104 -9.43 -7.02 -17.27
CA ILE A 104 -9.85 -6.48 -15.97
C ILE A 104 -9.15 -7.26 -14.86
N SER A 105 -8.54 -6.55 -13.91
CA SER A 105 -8.13 -7.13 -12.63
C SER A 105 -9.14 -6.71 -11.57
N THR A 106 -9.64 -7.69 -10.80
CA THR A 106 -10.62 -7.43 -9.74
C THR A 106 -10.37 -8.30 -8.54
N GLY A 107 -10.65 -7.75 -7.36
CA GLY A 107 -10.34 -8.38 -6.12
C GLY A 107 -10.80 -7.56 -4.93
N TYR A 108 -10.45 -8.05 -3.75
CA TYR A 108 -10.64 -7.30 -2.52
C TYR A 108 -9.58 -7.70 -1.50
N LEU A 109 -9.39 -6.86 -0.50
CA LEU A 109 -8.56 -7.18 0.64
C LEU A 109 -9.34 -8.01 1.66
N GLY A 110 -8.83 -9.18 2.02
CA GLY A 110 -9.40 -10.03 3.04
C GLY A 110 -9.31 -9.48 4.46
N ASN A 111 -9.89 -10.23 5.37
CA ASN A 111 -9.75 -10.06 6.80
C ASN A 111 -9.02 -11.27 7.40
N LYS A 112 -9.75 -12.16 8.07
CA LYS A 112 -9.20 -13.36 8.72
C LYS A 112 -9.50 -14.64 7.93
N GLU A 113 -10.01 -14.49 6.70
CA GLU A 113 -10.35 -15.61 5.84
C GLU A 113 -9.10 -16.36 5.32
N SER A 114 -9.22 -17.68 5.16
CA SER A 114 -8.25 -18.49 4.43
C SER A 114 -8.29 -18.18 2.92
N PRO A 115 -7.25 -18.55 2.14
CA PRO A 115 -7.26 -18.40 0.68
C PRO A 115 -8.52 -18.99 -0.01
N ASP A 116 -8.99 -20.15 0.44
CA ASP A 116 -10.19 -20.79 -0.11
C ASP A 116 -11.46 -20.01 0.24
N GLN A 117 -11.59 -19.53 1.48
CA GLN A 117 -12.71 -18.68 1.89
C GLN A 117 -12.73 -17.35 1.13
N LEU A 118 -11.56 -16.76 0.87
CA LEU A 118 -11.44 -15.56 0.03
C LEU A 118 -11.92 -15.83 -1.40
N LYS A 119 -11.52 -16.96 -1.96
CA LYS A 119 -11.93 -17.40 -3.30
C LYS A 119 -13.43 -17.61 -3.40
N GLU A 120 -14.02 -18.37 -2.48
CA GLU A 120 -15.47 -18.61 -2.43
C GLU A 120 -16.26 -17.31 -2.35
N LYS A 121 -15.81 -16.40 -1.48
CA LYS A 121 -16.44 -15.09 -1.31
C LYS A 121 -16.28 -14.20 -2.54
N LEU A 122 -15.11 -14.16 -3.18
CA LEU A 122 -14.92 -13.44 -4.44
C LEU A 122 -15.83 -13.99 -5.53
N VAL A 123 -15.88 -15.31 -5.73
CA VAL A 123 -16.79 -15.95 -6.69
C VAL A 123 -18.24 -15.56 -6.43
N ARG A 124 -18.68 -15.59 -5.17
CA ARG A 124 -20.03 -15.16 -4.79
C ARG A 124 -20.30 -13.69 -5.10
N ILE A 125 -19.35 -12.80 -4.83
CA ILE A 125 -19.46 -11.37 -5.17
C ILE A 125 -19.64 -11.22 -6.68
N LEU A 126 -18.74 -11.81 -7.46
CA LEU A 126 -18.72 -11.70 -8.91
C LEU A 126 -19.98 -12.24 -9.58
N ARG A 127 -20.61 -13.28 -9.02
CA ARG A 127 -21.85 -13.87 -9.56
C ARG A 127 -23.12 -13.19 -9.07
N ASN A 128 -23.16 -12.73 -7.82
CA ASN A 128 -24.42 -12.42 -7.15
C ASN A 128 -24.56 -10.96 -6.72
N TYR A 129 -23.46 -10.18 -6.71
CA TYR A 129 -23.52 -8.82 -6.21
C TYR A 129 -24.12 -7.87 -7.25
N LYS A 130 -25.42 -7.59 -7.11
CA LYS A 130 -26.22 -6.79 -8.05
C LYS A 130 -25.57 -5.49 -8.53
N LYS A 131 -24.85 -4.78 -7.65
CA LYS A 131 -24.25 -3.48 -7.99
C LYS A 131 -23.13 -3.55 -9.02
N ILE A 132 -22.49 -4.71 -9.18
CA ILE A 132 -21.39 -4.88 -10.14
C ILE A 132 -21.81 -5.67 -11.37
N GLN A 133 -22.98 -6.34 -11.35
CA GLN A 133 -23.43 -7.16 -12.48
C GLN A 133 -23.50 -6.43 -13.82
N PRO A 134 -23.89 -5.14 -13.91
CA PRO A 134 -23.83 -4.40 -15.17
C PRO A 134 -22.43 -4.40 -15.79
N PHE A 135 -21.38 -4.32 -14.97
CA PHE A 135 -19.99 -4.35 -15.43
C PHE A 135 -19.51 -5.75 -15.84
N MET A 136 -20.19 -6.80 -15.37
CA MET A 136 -19.77 -8.19 -15.57
C MET A 136 -20.41 -8.85 -16.79
N ASN A 137 -21.33 -8.17 -17.46
CA ASN A 137 -22.10 -8.74 -18.56
C ASN A 137 -21.18 -9.16 -19.72
N GLY A 138 -21.35 -10.38 -20.22
CA GLY A 138 -20.54 -10.92 -21.33
C GLY A 138 -19.08 -11.27 -21.00
N LEU A 139 -18.60 -10.95 -19.79
CA LEU A 139 -17.22 -11.24 -19.39
C LEU A 139 -16.99 -12.73 -19.06
N LYS A 140 -15.84 -13.27 -19.48
CA LYS A 140 -15.43 -14.66 -19.20
C LYS A 140 -14.29 -14.71 -18.20
N TRP A 141 -14.47 -15.54 -17.17
CA TRP A 141 -13.48 -15.78 -16.12
C TRP A 141 -12.65 -16.99 -16.46
N ASP A 142 -11.33 -16.90 -16.31
CA ASP A 142 -10.45 -18.06 -16.44
C ASP A 142 -10.44 -18.95 -15.17
N GLY A 143 -11.10 -18.49 -14.09
CA GLY A 143 -11.19 -19.19 -12.81
C GLY A 143 -9.87 -19.23 -12.02
N LYS A 144 -8.85 -18.47 -12.45
CA LYS A 144 -7.57 -18.37 -11.76
C LYS A 144 -7.60 -17.24 -10.75
N PHE A 145 -7.26 -17.58 -9.51
CA PHE A 145 -7.24 -16.64 -8.39
C PHE A 145 -5.85 -16.61 -7.80
N THR A 146 -5.38 -15.40 -7.50
CA THR A 146 -4.11 -15.16 -6.84
C THR A 146 -4.37 -14.54 -5.49
N THR A 147 -3.75 -15.09 -4.45
CA THR A 147 -3.72 -14.50 -3.12
C THR A 147 -2.31 -14.02 -2.78
N GLY A 148 -2.22 -12.98 -1.96
CA GLY A 148 -0.94 -12.46 -1.49
C GLY A 148 -1.11 -11.57 -0.26
N GLY A 149 -0.09 -11.54 0.59
CA GLY A 149 -0.02 -10.55 1.67
C GLY A 149 0.19 -9.16 1.08
N ILE A 150 -0.48 -8.17 1.68
CA ILE A 150 -0.23 -6.76 1.46
C ILE A 150 0.02 -6.15 2.83
N SER A 151 1.18 -5.53 2.99
CA SER A 151 1.57 -4.97 4.27
C SER A 151 1.60 -3.46 4.28
N LYS A 152 1.18 -2.87 5.40
CA LYS A 152 1.09 -1.43 5.61
C LYS A 152 1.33 -1.10 7.09
N HIS A 153 1.35 0.19 7.41
CA HIS A 153 1.77 0.72 8.72
C HIS A 153 3.27 0.46 8.93
N PRO A 154 4.09 1.47 8.63
CA PRO A 154 5.52 1.31 8.66
C PRO A 154 6.06 0.89 10.02
N ILE A 155 7.12 0.07 10.00
CA ILE A 155 7.85 -0.32 11.22
C ILE A 155 8.59 0.89 11.82
N SER A 156 8.83 0.85 13.13
CA SER A 156 9.41 1.99 13.86
C SER A 156 10.89 2.24 13.55
N ALA A 157 11.64 1.18 13.25
CA ALA A 157 13.05 1.23 12.89
C ALA A 157 13.30 0.42 11.63
N MET A 158 13.81 1.07 10.59
CA MET A 158 14.06 0.45 9.28
C MET A 158 15.54 0.17 9.05
N THR A 159 16.41 0.62 9.96
CA THR A 159 17.85 0.40 9.89
C THR A 159 18.43 -0.22 11.15
N LYS A 160 19.42 -1.08 10.93
CA LYS A 160 20.34 -1.65 11.93
C LYS A 160 21.73 -1.69 11.35
N ASP A 161 22.74 -2.01 12.17
CA ASP A 161 24.09 -2.25 11.68
C ASP A 161 24.06 -3.18 10.47
N ARG A 162 24.56 -2.67 9.34
CA ARG A 162 24.69 -3.35 8.05
C ARG A 162 23.38 -3.83 7.43
N VAL A 163 22.21 -3.37 7.87
CA VAL A 163 20.92 -3.78 7.31
C VAL A 163 19.94 -2.61 7.15
N ILE A 164 19.33 -2.48 5.97
CA ILE A 164 18.19 -1.59 5.69
C ILE A 164 16.97 -2.43 5.30
N VAL A 165 15.78 -2.05 5.74
CA VAL A 165 14.49 -2.57 5.28
C VAL A 165 13.78 -1.49 4.47
N LEU A 166 13.27 -1.82 3.28
CA LEU A 166 12.59 -0.86 2.42
C LEU A 166 11.34 -1.44 1.73
N GLY A 167 10.54 -0.56 1.12
CA GLY A 167 9.29 -0.91 0.46
C GLY A 167 8.27 -1.59 1.36
N GLU A 168 7.52 -2.56 0.82
CA GLU A 168 6.47 -3.27 1.55
C GLU A 168 7.01 -4.02 2.79
N ALA A 169 8.25 -4.49 2.77
CA ALA A 169 8.87 -5.15 3.93
C ALA A 169 8.93 -4.22 5.16
N ALA A 170 9.14 -2.92 4.92
CA ALA A 170 9.12 -1.88 5.94
C ALA A 170 7.73 -1.28 6.17
N GLY A 171 6.68 -1.75 5.48
CA GLY A 171 5.31 -1.23 5.57
C GLY A 171 5.10 0.09 4.82
N VAL A 172 5.99 0.42 3.87
CA VAL A 172 5.94 1.66 3.09
C VAL A 172 4.89 1.56 1.97
N VAL A 173 3.63 1.47 2.38
CA VAL A 173 2.43 1.30 1.54
C VAL A 173 1.35 2.25 2.05
N THR A 174 0.63 2.90 1.14
CA THR A 174 -0.46 3.81 1.50
C THR A 174 -1.57 3.05 2.22
N ALA A 175 -1.92 3.50 3.43
CA ALA A 175 -2.80 2.74 4.31
C ALA A 175 -4.26 2.63 3.81
N PHE A 176 -4.72 3.65 3.08
CA PHE A 176 -6.06 3.69 2.49
C PHE A 176 -6.12 2.99 1.13
N PHE A 177 -5.24 3.32 0.18
CA PHE A 177 -5.33 2.80 -1.18
C PHE A 177 -4.62 1.46 -1.40
N TYR A 178 -3.77 1.03 -0.46
CA TYR A 178 -2.91 -0.15 -0.62
C TYR A 178 -1.97 -0.06 -1.84
N GLU A 179 -1.61 1.16 -2.22
CA GLU A 179 -0.59 1.44 -3.23
C GLU A 179 0.79 1.37 -2.57
N GLY A 180 1.68 0.54 -3.12
CA GLY A 180 3.02 0.31 -2.57
C GLY A 180 4.16 0.48 -3.58
N LEU A 181 3.89 0.72 -4.86
CA LEU A 181 4.94 0.92 -5.86
C LEU A 181 5.62 2.27 -5.62
N LEU A 182 4.84 3.34 -5.41
CA LEU A 182 5.39 4.67 -5.16
C LEU A 182 6.24 4.69 -3.89
N GLY A 183 5.74 4.10 -2.80
CA GLY A 183 6.47 3.95 -1.55
C GLY A 183 7.74 3.11 -1.68
N GLY A 184 7.67 2.01 -2.44
CA GLY A 184 8.83 1.17 -2.77
C GLY A 184 9.91 1.92 -3.55
N LEU A 185 9.52 2.66 -4.59
CA LEU A 185 10.45 3.45 -5.39
C LEU A 185 11.06 4.62 -4.61
N ALA A 186 10.25 5.34 -3.84
CA ALA A 186 10.72 6.45 -3.02
C ALA A 186 11.71 5.97 -1.95
N SER A 187 11.40 4.87 -1.26
CA SER A 187 12.32 4.31 -0.28
C SER A 187 13.63 3.79 -0.90
N ALA A 188 13.57 3.19 -2.09
CA ALA A 188 14.77 2.80 -2.83
C ALA A 188 15.64 4.01 -3.23
N ASP A 189 15.04 5.10 -3.70
CA ASP A 189 15.75 6.32 -4.09
C ASP A 189 16.44 6.99 -2.87
N ILE A 190 15.73 7.09 -1.74
CA ILE A 190 16.29 7.60 -0.48
C ILE A 190 17.47 6.73 -0.02
N ALA A 191 17.32 5.40 -0.04
CA ALA A 191 18.39 4.48 0.32
C ALA A 191 19.60 4.64 -0.61
N ALA A 192 19.40 4.75 -1.93
CA ALA A 192 20.49 4.93 -2.89
C ALA A 192 21.26 6.23 -2.66
N LYS A 193 20.56 7.34 -2.40
CA LYS A 193 21.18 8.64 -2.09
C LYS A 193 22.02 8.61 -0.82
N LEU A 194 21.60 7.86 0.20
CA LEU A 194 22.36 7.67 1.44
C LEU A 194 23.56 6.73 1.25
N ILE A 195 23.35 5.58 0.60
CA ILE A 195 24.35 4.51 0.53
C ILE A 195 25.52 4.90 -0.37
N LYS A 196 25.27 5.63 -1.46
CA LYS A 196 26.31 6.00 -2.43
C LYS A 196 27.53 6.68 -1.77
N PRO A 197 27.40 7.79 -1.03
CA PRO A 197 28.55 8.41 -0.36
C PRO A 197 29.16 7.52 0.74
N LEU A 198 28.36 6.68 1.41
CA LEU A 198 28.89 5.74 2.41
C LEU A 198 29.77 4.66 1.77
N LEU A 199 29.41 4.17 0.59
CA LEU A 199 30.23 3.25 -0.20
C LEU A 199 31.54 3.92 -0.65
N GLU A 200 31.46 5.15 -1.18
CA GLU A 200 32.62 5.92 -1.65
C GLU A 200 33.63 6.19 -0.52
N ASN A 201 33.14 6.34 0.72
CA ASN A 201 33.96 6.57 1.92
C ASN A 201 34.34 5.28 2.68
N ASN A 202 34.13 4.10 2.09
CA ASN A 202 34.44 2.80 2.70
C ASN A 202 33.83 2.62 4.11
N SER A 203 32.60 3.08 4.30
CA SER A 203 31.85 2.98 5.55
C SER A 203 31.67 1.53 6.01
N ASN A 204 31.49 1.37 7.32
CA ASN A 204 31.11 0.10 7.95
C ASN A 204 29.58 -0.10 8.02
N PHE A 205 28.79 0.87 7.56
CA PHE A 205 27.33 0.84 7.58
C PHE A 205 26.77 0.60 8.98
N SER A 206 27.34 1.28 9.97
CA SER A 206 26.82 1.26 11.33
C SER A 206 25.44 1.93 11.39
N ARG A 207 24.61 1.55 12.37
CA ARG A 207 23.27 2.13 12.55
C ARG A 207 23.30 3.65 12.67
N PRO A 208 24.26 4.31 13.37
CA PRO A 208 24.34 5.76 13.39
C PRO A 208 24.53 6.41 12.01
N GLU A 209 25.20 5.74 11.07
CA GLU A 209 25.33 6.22 9.69
C GLU A 209 24.03 6.00 8.89
N LEU A 210 23.37 4.87 9.15
CA LEU A 210 22.16 4.46 8.43
C LEU A 210 20.88 5.15 8.90
N ILE A 211 20.82 5.66 10.14
CA ILE A 211 19.61 6.25 10.73
C ILE A 211 19.04 7.43 9.93
N THR A 212 19.87 8.09 9.13
CA THR A 212 19.46 9.13 8.19
C THR A 212 18.39 8.62 7.21
N TYR A 213 18.42 7.34 6.84
CA TYR A 213 17.37 6.73 6.01
C TYR A 213 16.01 6.74 6.74
N ASP A 214 15.97 6.29 7.99
CA ASP A 214 14.74 6.29 8.80
C ASP A 214 14.18 7.71 8.94
N GLN A 215 15.06 8.70 9.16
CA GLN A 215 14.70 10.11 9.28
C GLN A 215 14.10 10.67 7.97
N GLU A 216 14.72 10.37 6.83
CA GLU A 216 14.23 10.83 5.54
C GLU A 216 12.92 10.14 5.12
N ILE A 217 12.77 8.85 5.41
CA ILE A 217 11.47 8.15 5.25
C ILE A 217 10.40 8.81 6.09
N ALA A 218 10.69 9.08 7.37
CA ALA A 218 9.75 9.75 8.26
C ALA A 218 9.37 11.14 7.74
N ARG A 219 10.35 11.94 7.31
CA ARG A 219 10.13 13.30 6.80
C ARG A 219 9.31 13.34 5.52
N ILE A 220 9.69 12.54 4.51
CA ILE A 220 9.10 12.61 3.17
C ILE A 220 7.78 11.85 3.10
N LEU A 221 7.78 10.61 3.60
CA LEU A 221 6.66 9.71 3.43
C LEU A 221 5.73 9.77 4.63
N LEU A 222 6.22 9.51 5.85
CA LEU A 222 5.31 9.21 6.97
C LEU A 222 4.61 10.48 7.49
N ASN A 223 5.38 11.55 7.70
CA ASN A 223 4.89 12.84 8.16
C ASN A 223 4.42 13.74 6.99
N GLY A 224 4.71 13.34 5.75
CA GLY A 224 4.29 14.01 4.53
C GLY A 224 3.20 13.22 3.81
N TYR A 225 3.56 12.56 2.71
CA TYR A 225 2.60 11.98 1.76
C TYR A 225 1.61 10.94 2.35
N PHE A 226 2.06 10.07 3.26
CA PHE A 226 1.21 9.00 3.82
C PHE A 226 0.26 9.46 4.90
N ARG A 227 0.45 10.66 5.44
CA ARG A 227 -0.37 11.22 6.52
C ARG A 227 -1.86 11.20 6.17
N ASN A 228 -2.20 11.61 4.95
CA ASN A 228 -3.57 11.58 4.45
C ASN A 228 -4.11 10.14 4.29
N GLY A 229 -3.28 9.20 3.85
CA GLY A 229 -3.65 7.79 3.77
C GLY A 229 -4.07 7.21 5.12
N VAL A 230 -3.34 7.53 6.20
CA VAL A 230 -3.68 7.10 7.57
C VAL A 230 -4.97 7.77 8.05
N ALA A 231 -5.16 9.06 7.76
CA ALA A 231 -6.37 9.78 8.08
C ALA A 231 -7.60 9.20 7.34
N CYS A 232 -7.47 8.92 6.04
CA CYS A 232 -8.52 8.33 5.21
C CYS A 232 -8.89 6.93 5.69
N GLU A 233 -7.91 6.07 5.99
CA GLU A 233 -8.20 4.76 6.59
C GLU A 233 -9.04 4.92 7.86
N LEU A 234 -8.63 5.78 8.79
CA LEU A 234 -9.35 5.97 10.04
C LEU A 234 -10.80 6.40 9.79
N LEU A 235 -11.02 7.28 8.81
CA LEU A 235 -12.33 7.82 8.48
C LEU A 235 -13.22 6.80 7.74
N PHE A 236 -12.68 6.11 6.74
CA PHE A 236 -13.47 5.34 5.77
C PHE A 236 -13.47 3.83 6.02
N TYR A 237 -12.42 3.27 6.63
CA TYR A 237 -12.38 1.86 7.05
C TYR A 237 -12.92 1.72 8.46
N SER A 238 -14.24 1.85 8.60
CA SER A 238 -14.96 1.57 9.84
C SER A 238 -16.17 0.67 9.62
N ASN A 239 -16.44 -0.18 10.61
CA ASN A 239 -17.59 -1.09 10.61
C ASN A 239 -18.90 -0.39 11.01
N ASP A 240 -18.83 0.89 11.37
CA ASP A 240 -19.99 1.68 11.75
C ASP A 240 -20.77 2.21 10.53
N THR A 241 -21.99 2.69 10.78
CA THR A 241 -22.89 3.20 9.75
C THR A 241 -22.42 4.54 9.14
N SER A 242 -21.45 5.21 9.77
CA SER A 242 -20.95 6.51 9.30
C SER A 242 -20.08 6.38 8.05
N ALA A 243 -19.42 5.24 7.83
CA ALA A 243 -18.56 5.01 6.67
C ALA A 243 -19.29 5.27 5.34
N LYS A 244 -20.55 4.82 5.24
CA LYS A 244 -21.40 5.06 4.05
C LYS A 244 -21.69 6.54 3.84
N THR A 245 -22.06 7.26 4.90
CA THR A 245 -22.34 8.70 4.79
C THR A 245 -21.07 9.46 4.44
N LEU A 246 -19.95 9.19 5.12
CA LEU A 246 -18.65 9.79 4.84
C LEU A 246 -18.24 9.60 3.38
N TRP A 247 -18.32 8.36 2.87
CA TRP A 247 -17.95 8.07 1.49
C TRP A 247 -18.90 8.74 0.49
N THR A 248 -20.20 8.75 0.76
CA THR A 248 -21.19 9.45 -0.09
C THR A 248 -20.93 10.96 -0.11
N THR A 249 -20.66 11.57 1.04
CA THR A 249 -20.33 12.99 1.13
C THR A 249 -19.02 13.31 0.40
N TYR A 250 -18.00 12.47 0.57
CA TYR A 250 -16.70 12.62 -0.10
C TYR A 250 -16.84 12.54 -1.64
N THR A 251 -17.51 11.51 -2.15
CA THR A 251 -17.75 11.37 -3.59
C THR A 251 -18.61 12.51 -4.16
N ASN A 252 -19.60 12.99 -3.41
CA ASN A 252 -20.36 14.18 -3.81
C ASN A 252 -19.49 15.44 -3.87
N LEU A 253 -18.55 15.62 -2.93
CA LEU A 253 -17.59 16.72 -2.96
C LEU A 253 -16.67 16.64 -4.17
N LEU A 254 -16.18 15.45 -4.54
CA LEU A 254 -15.39 15.29 -5.77
C LEU A 254 -16.20 15.73 -7.01
N ASN A 255 -17.50 15.45 -7.03
CA ASN A 255 -18.39 15.82 -8.14
C ASN A 255 -18.78 17.30 -8.17
N THR A 256 -18.83 17.99 -7.02
CA THR A 256 -19.41 19.33 -6.91
C THR A 256 -18.38 20.43 -6.60
N ASN A 257 -17.24 20.08 -6.00
CA ASN A 257 -16.21 21.03 -5.60
C ASN A 257 -14.95 20.86 -6.47
N LYS A 258 -14.75 21.81 -7.39
CA LYS A 258 -13.61 21.81 -8.33
C LYS A 258 -12.25 21.82 -7.63
N THR A 259 -12.12 22.54 -6.51
CA THR A 259 -10.87 22.63 -5.75
C THR A 259 -10.55 21.31 -5.08
N VAL A 260 -11.53 20.67 -4.43
CA VAL A 260 -11.35 19.33 -3.83
C VAL A 260 -10.95 18.32 -4.91
N ARG A 261 -11.63 18.31 -6.06
CA ARG A 261 -11.26 17.44 -7.18
C ARG A 261 -9.83 17.68 -7.67
N LYS A 262 -9.43 18.94 -7.84
CA LYS A 262 -8.09 19.32 -8.25
C LYS A 262 -7.04 18.79 -7.27
N TYR A 263 -7.22 19.04 -5.97
CA TYR A 263 -6.25 18.61 -4.95
C TYR A 263 -6.13 17.10 -4.86
N VAL A 264 -7.24 16.37 -4.95
CA VAL A 264 -7.21 14.91 -5.00
C VAL A 264 -6.51 14.41 -6.27
N TYR A 265 -6.78 15.01 -7.43
CA TYR A 265 -6.08 14.66 -8.68
C TYR A 265 -4.57 14.89 -8.56
N GLU A 266 -4.16 16.05 -8.07
CA GLU A 266 -2.73 16.39 -7.90
C GLU A 266 -2.02 15.42 -6.95
N ALA A 267 -2.67 15.00 -5.85
CA ALA A 267 -2.12 13.99 -4.94
C ALA A 267 -1.92 12.61 -5.60
N HIS A 268 -2.75 12.26 -6.59
CA HIS A 268 -2.63 11.00 -7.34
C HIS A 268 -1.60 11.08 -8.48
N THR A 269 -1.36 12.27 -9.03
CA THR A 269 -0.42 12.48 -10.14
C THR A 269 0.91 13.08 -9.70
N ILE A 270 1.16 13.16 -8.40
CA ILE A 270 2.36 13.79 -7.87
C ILE A 270 3.61 13.01 -8.27
N GLN A 271 4.65 13.76 -8.64
CA GLN A 271 5.98 13.22 -8.95
C GLN A 271 7.02 13.62 -7.90
N ASP A 272 6.81 14.75 -7.22
CA ASP A 272 7.70 15.26 -6.19
C ASP A 272 7.10 15.04 -4.80
N LEU A 273 7.47 13.93 -4.16
CA LEU A 273 7.05 13.62 -2.79
C LEU A 273 7.76 14.48 -1.73
N TRP A 274 8.90 15.11 -2.06
CA TRP A 274 9.72 15.85 -1.09
C TRP A 274 9.06 17.15 -0.68
N ASN A 275 8.28 17.73 -1.58
CA ASN A 275 7.59 19.01 -1.39
C ASN A 275 6.07 18.85 -1.43
N TYR A 276 5.56 17.70 -1.00
CA TYR A 276 4.11 17.46 -0.95
C TYR A 276 3.40 18.44 -0.01
N ASP A 277 2.39 19.13 -0.53
CA ASP A 277 1.65 20.16 0.18
C ASP A 277 0.49 19.54 1.00
N THR A 278 0.77 19.24 2.27
CA THR A 278 -0.21 18.63 3.18
C THR A 278 -1.38 19.55 3.53
N ASP A 279 -1.29 20.87 3.29
CA ASP A 279 -2.41 21.79 3.54
C ASP A 279 -3.57 21.53 2.57
N ARG A 280 -3.28 20.97 1.39
CA ARG A 280 -4.32 20.53 0.44
C ARG A 280 -5.15 19.38 0.99
N ASP A 281 -4.52 18.42 1.65
CA ASP A 281 -5.22 17.30 2.31
C ASP A 281 -6.07 17.79 3.47
N ARG A 282 -5.51 18.70 4.28
CA ARG A 282 -6.24 19.35 5.36
C ARG A 282 -7.48 20.08 4.83
N TYR A 283 -7.34 20.85 3.74
CA TYR A 283 -8.47 21.51 3.10
C TYR A 283 -9.54 20.51 2.66
N VAL A 284 -9.16 19.39 2.04
CA VAL A 284 -10.11 18.34 1.64
C VAL A 284 -10.82 17.76 2.87
N GLY A 285 -10.11 17.48 3.96
CA GLY A 285 -10.67 17.00 5.21
C GLY A 285 -11.66 17.99 5.85
N GLU A 286 -11.31 19.29 5.88
CA GLU A 286 -12.18 20.35 6.40
C GLU A 286 -13.45 20.51 5.54
N ARG A 287 -13.34 20.40 4.21
CA ARG A 287 -14.49 20.42 3.31
C ARG A 287 -15.38 19.20 3.48
N LEU A 288 -14.78 18.02 3.66
CA LEU A 288 -15.51 16.79 3.97
C LEU A 288 -16.30 16.94 5.27
N PHE A 289 -15.65 17.38 6.36
CA PHE A 289 -16.34 17.60 7.63
C PHE A 289 -17.44 18.66 7.50
N GLY A 290 -17.14 19.78 6.83
CA GLY A 290 -18.08 20.86 6.59
C GLY A 290 -19.33 20.46 5.81
N ALA A 291 -19.23 19.47 4.93
CA ALA A 291 -20.34 18.95 4.13
C ALA A 291 -21.19 17.90 4.85
N LEU A 292 -20.81 17.47 6.06
CA LEU A 292 -21.61 16.51 6.83
C LEU A 292 -22.89 17.15 7.39
N PRO A 293 -24.00 16.39 7.51
CA PRO A 293 -25.18 16.83 8.24
C PRO A 293 -24.87 17.19 9.70
N GLY A 294 -25.62 18.12 10.30
CA GLY A 294 -25.33 18.67 11.64
C GLY A 294 -25.13 17.61 12.74
N LEU A 295 -26.04 16.63 12.84
CA LEU A 295 -25.92 15.56 13.83
C LEU A 295 -24.70 14.66 13.58
N GLN A 296 -24.33 14.44 12.31
CA GLN A 296 -23.14 13.68 11.96
C GLN A 296 -21.86 14.43 12.29
N LYS A 297 -21.83 15.76 12.16
CA LYS A 297 -20.68 16.57 12.60
C LYS A 297 -20.39 16.37 14.07
N LEU A 298 -21.42 16.41 14.94
CA LEU A 298 -21.26 16.23 16.38
C LEU A 298 -20.70 14.84 16.73
N THR A 299 -21.25 13.79 16.09
CA THR A 299 -20.85 12.40 16.37
C THR A 299 -19.48 12.04 15.78
N LEU A 300 -19.10 12.63 14.64
CA LEU A 300 -17.84 12.33 13.96
C LEU A 300 -16.72 13.30 14.29
N TRP A 301 -16.99 14.41 14.99
CA TRP A 301 -15.97 15.38 15.39
C TRP A 301 -14.75 14.75 16.08
N PRO A 302 -14.88 13.84 17.07
CA PRO A 302 -13.72 13.19 17.67
C PRO A 302 -12.89 12.37 16.66
N LYS A 303 -13.55 11.74 15.68
CA LYS A 303 -12.92 10.94 14.63
C LYS A 303 -12.11 11.84 13.68
N PHE A 304 -12.64 13.01 13.31
CA PHE A 304 -11.92 14.00 12.51
C PHE A 304 -10.76 14.65 13.28
N LEU A 305 -10.94 14.98 14.56
CA LEU A 305 -9.84 15.47 15.39
C LEU A 305 -8.68 14.47 15.43
N LYS A 306 -8.99 13.19 15.63
CA LYS A 306 -8.00 12.11 15.62
C LYS A 306 -7.35 11.96 14.24
N ALA A 307 -8.10 12.11 13.15
CA ALA A 307 -7.56 12.06 11.79
C ALA A 307 -6.62 13.24 11.49
N MET A 308 -6.94 14.44 11.97
CA MET A 308 -6.10 15.63 11.82
C MET A 308 -4.84 15.60 12.68
N SER A 309 -4.85 14.84 13.78
CA SER A 309 -3.67 14.64 14.65
C SER A 309 -2.75 13.51 14.20
N LYS A 310 -3.14 12.75 13.17
CA LYS A 310 -2.22 11.84 12.48
C LYS A 310 -1.24 12.63 11.64
#